data_AF-A0A7X1P978-F1
#
_entry.id   AF-A0A7X1P978-F1
#
_cell.length_a   1.000
_cell.length_b   1.000
_cell.length_c   1.000
_cell.angle_alpha   90.00
_cell.angle_beta   90.00
_cell.angle_gamma   90.00
#
_symmetry.space_group_name_H-M   'P 1'
#
loop_
_entity.id
_entity.type
_entity.pdbx_description
1 polymer ?
#
loop_
_entity_poly.entity_id
_entity_poly.type
_entity_poly.pdbx_seq_one_letter_code
_entity_poly.pdbx_strand_id
1 'polypeptide(L)'
;MADVYPASYFNKTYFWPGLKAHWRNFGNSPETALPQGRVVGGGGSVMGMIALRGTAADYDAWEKGGARGWGWTDVLPYFRKLESDWNFRGDCHGDDGPMPVRRVERASWPPLATAVARFAGSRELAFVEDMNADLRKAACWVSPACA
;
A
#
# COMPACT_ATOMS: atom_id res chain seq x y z
N MET A 1 13.40 6.12 19.75
CA MET A 1 13.11 5.12 18.69
C MET A 1 14.04 5.44 17.53
N ALA A 2 14.91 4.50 17.19
CA ALA A 2 15.89 4.66 16.12
C ALA A 2 15.18 4.61 14.76
N ASP A 3 15.59 5.51 13.87
CA ASP A 3 15.27 5.68 12.45
C ASP A 3 14.11 4.84 11.86
N VAL A 4 13.05 5.55 11.42
CA VAL A 4 11.85 5.01 10.75
C VAL A 4 12.07 4.67 9.27
N TYR A 5 13.26 4.96 8.75
CA TYR A 5 13.60 4.62 7.39
C TYR A 5 13.58 3.09 7.23
N PRO A 6 13.01 2.54 6.15
CA PRO A 6 12.97 1.09 5.92
C PRO A 6 14.38 0.60 5.60
N ALA A 7 15.27 0.57 6.60
CA ALA A 7 16.66 0.16 6.46
C ALA A 7 16.77 -1.27 5.91
N SER A 8 15.74 -2.10 6.15
CA SER A 8 15.59 -3.43 5.55
C SER A 8 15.56 -3.39 4.02
N TYR A 9 14.96 -2.37 3.41
CA TYR A 9 14.93 -2.18 1.96
C TYR A 9 16.34 -1.97 1.36
N PHE A 10 17.26 -1.37 2.13
CA PHE A 10 18.62 -1.09 1.67
C PHE A 10 19.60 -2.24 1.94
N ASN A 11 19.19 -3.23 2.74
CA ASN A 11 20.01 -4.39 3.01
C ASN A 11 19.91 -5.40 1.85
N LYS A 12 20.92 -5.39 0.97
CA LYS A 12 21.00 -6.28 -0.20
C LYS A 12 20.95 -7.78 0.16
N THR A 13 21.30 -8.17 1.39
CA THR A 13 21.24 -9.58 1.83
C THR A 13 19.81 -10.09 2.02
N TYR A 14 18.83 -9.18 2.16
CA TYR A 14 17.41 -9.51 2.26
C TYR A 14 16.74 -9.69 0.90
N PHE A 15 17.50 -9.74 -0.20
CA PHE A 15 16.96 -9.92 -1.54
C PHE A 15 17.55 -11.14 -2.23
N TRP A 16 16.79 -11.75 -3.14
CA TRP A 16 17.30 -12.80 -4.02
C TRP A 16 18.38 -12.22 -4.95
N PRO A 17 19.62 -12.74 -4.92
CA PRO A 17 20.69 -12.21 -5.76
C PRO A 17 20.47 -12.59 -7.23
N GLY A 18 20.71 -11.64 -8.13
CA GLY A 18 20.71 -11.88 -9.58
C GLY A 18 19.32 -12.06 -10.21
N LEU A 19 18.23 -11.82 -9.47
CA LEU A 19 16.89 -11.90 -10.03
C LEU A 19 16.64 -10.72 -10.98
N LYS A 20 16.31 -11.04 -12.22
CA LYS A 20 16.10 -10.09 -13.30
C LYS A 20 14.79 -10.35 -14.03
N ALA A 21 14.25 -9.32 -14.64
CA ALA A 21 13.09 -9.40 -15.51
C ALA A 21 13.23 -8.41 -16.68
N HIS A 22 12.36 -8.55 -17.67
CA HIS A 22 12.22 -7.61 -18.77
C HIS A 22 11.01 -6.71 -18.50
N TRP A 23 11.15 -5.39 -18.72
CA TRP A 23 10.09 -4.41 -18.44
C TRP A 23 8.79 -4.65 -19.21
N ARG A 24 8.87 -5.22 -20.42
CA ARG A 24 7.70 -5.53 -21.26
C ARG A 24 7.76 -6.92 -21.84
N ASN A 25 8.75 -7.15 -22.69
CA ASN A 25 8.96 -8.46 -23.31
C ASN A 25 10.46 -8.72 -23.50
N PHE A 26 10.77 -10.00 -23.65
CA PHE A 26 12.13 -10.48 -23.82
C PHE A 26 12.84 -9.91 -25.06
N GLY A 27 12.09 -9.66 -26.14
CA GLY A 27 12.65 -9.28 -27.44
C GLY A 27 12.96 -7.79 -27.62
N ASN A 28 12.43 -6.90 -26.78
CA ASN A 28 12.54 -5.44 -27.00
C ASN A 28 12.80 -4.60 -25.76
N SER A 29 13.03 -5.21 -24.60
CA SER A 29 13.37 -4.47 -23.39
C SER A 29 14.61 -5.03 -22.72
N PRO A 30 15.48 -4.19 -22.14
CA PRO A 30 16.65 -4.68 -21.44
C PRO A 30 16.25 -5.46 -20.18
N GLU A 31 17.10 -6.40 -19.77
CA GLU A 31 17.01 -6.97 -18.43
C GLU A 31 17.18 -5.87 -17.38
N THR A 32 16.32 -5.89 -16.38
CA THR A 32 16.38 -5.02 -15.21
C THR A 32 16.34 -5.85 -13.94
N ALA A 33 16.86 -5.30 -12.85
CA ALA A 33 16.78 -5.95 -11.56
C ALA A 33 15.31 -6.07 -11.11
N LEU A 34 14.92 -7.26 -10.67
CA LEU A 34 13.61 -7.51 -10.06
C LEU A 34 13.84 -7.86 -8.58
N PRO A 35 13.97 -6.86 -7.69
CA PRO A 35 14.22 -7.13 -6.27
C PRO A 35 13.02 -7.87 -5.67
N GLN A 36 13.29 -9.02 -5.03
CA GLN A 36 12.28 -9.81 -4.30
C GLN A 36 12.85 -10.18 -2.93
N GLY A 37 12.03 -10.05 -1.88
CA GLY A 37 12.43 -10.33 -0.51
C GLY A 37 12.84 -11.79 -0.30
N ARG A 38 14.02 -11.98 0.28
CA ARG A 38 14.63 -13.26 0.70
C ARG A 38 14.88 -13.22 2.21
N VAL A 39 13.80 -13.14 2.96
CA VAL A 39 13.79 -13.08 4.43
C VAL A 39 12.45 -13.63 4.92
N VAL A 40 12.35 -14.06 6.17
CA VAL A 40 11.05 -14.41 6.78
C VAL A 40 10.10 -13.22 6.64
N GLY A 41 8.87 -13.47 6.18
CA GLY A 41 7.89 -12.44 5.79
C GLY A 41 8.00 -11.96 4.33
N GLY A 42 9.04 -12.37 3.60
CA GLY A 42 9.22 -12.12 2.18
C GLY A 42 9.27 -10.62 1.85
N GLY A 43 8.53 -10.21 0.82
CA GLY A 43 8.40 -8.81 0.42
C GLY A 43 7.83 -7.91 1.52
N GLY A 44 7.02 -8.46 2.44
CA GLY A 44 6.44 -7.73 3.57
C GLY A 44 7.48 -7.15 4.53
N SER A 45 8.62 -7.81 4.68
CA SER A 45 9.69 -7.39 5.60
C SER A 45 10.62 -6.32 5.00
N VAL A 46 10.52 -6.08 3.69
CA VAL A 46 11.37 -5.13 2.95
C VAL A 46 10.54 -4.06 2.21
N MET A 47 9.22 -4.04 2.35
CA MET A 47 8.36 -3.06 1.68
C MET A 47 8.34 -1.70 2.40
N GLY A 48 7.83 -0.67 1.72
CA GLY A 48 7.67 0.69 2.27
C GLY A 48 6.52 0.87 3.27
N MET A 49 6.01 -0.22 3.86
CA MET A 49 4.90 -0.22 4.85
C MET A 49 3.65 0.54 4.37
N ILE A 50 3.26 0.32 3.11
CA ILE A 50 2.05 0.90 2.50
C ILE A 50 0.92 -0.12 2.56
N ALA A 51 -0.18 0.24 3.23
CA ALA A 51 -1.39 -0.59 3.34
C ALA A 51 -2.54 0.03 2.54
N LEU A 52 -2.51 -0.12 1.21
CA LEU A 52 -3.59 0.30 0.31
C LEU A 52 -4.23 -0.90 -0.37
N ARG A 53 -5.54 -0.82 -0.60
CA ARG A 53 -6.34 -1.81 -1.33
C ARG A 53 -6.55 -1.40 -2.79
N GLY A 54 -7.04 -2.32 -3.60
CA GLY A 54 -7.64 -1.97 -4.89
C GLY A 54 -8.97 -1.25 -4.71
N THR A 55 -9.51 -0.68 -5.79
CA THR A 55 -10.87 -0.11 -5.80
C THR A 55 -11.90 -1.21 -5.98
N ALA A 56 -13.16 -0.98 -5.56
CA ALA A 56 -14.25 -1.93 -5.78
C ALA A 56 -14.37 -2.37 -7.26
N ALA A 57 -14.18 -1.42 -8.18
CA ALA A 57 -14.24 -1.68 -9.62
C ALA A 57 -13.16 -2.67 -10.11
N ASP A 58 -11.99 -2.73 -9.46
CA ASP A 58 -10.95 -3.69 -9.82
C ASP A 58 -11.39 -5.13 -9.52
N TYR A 59 -12.02 -5.34 -8.36
CA TYR A 59 -12.54 -6.64 -7.91
C TYR A 59 -13.78 -7.06 -8.69
N ASP A 60 -14.72 -6.14 -8.89
CA ASP A 60 -15.92 -6.40 -9.70
C ASP A 60 -15.56 -6.73 -11.16
N ALA A 61 -14.49 -6.13 -11.69
CA ALA A 61 -13.97 -6.48 -13.02
C ALA A 61 -13.41 -7.91 -13.05
N TRP A 62 -12.77 -8.39 -11.99
CA TRP A 62 -12.30 -9.78 -11.90
C TRP A 62 -13.47 -10.76 -11.90
N GLU A 63 -14.50 -10.48 -11.11
CA GLU A 63 -15.70 -11.31 -11.09
C GLU A 63 -16.39 -11.34 -12.46
N LYS A 64 -16.55 -10.18 -13.11
CA LYS A 64 -17.07 -10.10 -14.49
C LYS A 64 -16.20 -10.87 -15.49
N GLY A 65 -14.89 -10.94 -15.23
CA GLY A 65 -13.93 -11.74 -16.00
C GLY A 65 -14.01 -13.26 -15.75
N GLY A 66 -14.87 -13.71 -14.84
CA GLY A 66 -15.10 -15.12 -14.53
C GLY A 66 -14.50 -15.58 -13.20
N ALA A 67 -13.81 -14.71 -12.45
CA ALA A 67 -13.31 -15.00 -11.11
C ALA A 67 -14.45 -14.91 -10.08
N ARG A 68 -15.39 -15.86 -10.12
CA ARG A 68 -16.57 -15.88 -9.24
C ARG A 68 -16.17 -15.79 -7.76
N GLY A 69 -16.84 -14.92 -7.01
CA GLY A 69 -16.58 -14.73 -5.57
C GLY A 69 -15.35 -13.86 -5.28
N TRP A 70 -14.83 -13.17 -6.29
CA TRP A 70 -13.79 -12.14 -6.14
C TRP A 70 -14.35 -10.72 -6.32
N GLY A 71 -15.67 -10.54 -6.32
CA GLY A 71 -16.31 -9.22 -6.34
C GLY A 71 -16.02 -8.45 -5.05
N TRP A 72 -16.18 -7.12 -5.07
CA TRP A 72 -15.84 -6.27 -3.92
C TRP A 72 -16.53 -6.71 -2.63
N THR A 73 -17.82 -7.07 -2.74
CA THR A 73 -18.63 -7.52 -1.61
C THR A 73 -18.13 -8.83 -1.01
N ASP A 74 -17.51 -9.70 -1.82
CA ASP A 74 -16.98 -10.99 -1.36
C ASP A 74 -15.61 -10.83 -0.68
N VAL A 75 -14.76 -9.92 -1.17
CA VAL A 75 -13.40 -9.73 -0.65
C VAL A 75 -13.33 -8.79 0.55
N LEU A 76 -14.24 -7.81 0.66
CA LEU A 76 -14.22 -6.83 1.75
C LEU A 76 -14.22 -7.47 3.16
N PRO A 77 -15.01 -8.52 3.46
CA PRO A 77 -14.95 -9.20 4.74
C PRO A 77 -13.56 -9.76 5.08
N TYR A 78 -12.79 -10.19 4.08
CA TYR A 78 -11.43 -10.70 4.28
C TYR A 78 -10.41 -9.59 4.52
N PHE A 79 -10.57 -8.43 3.85
CA PHE A 79 -9.75 -7.25 4.18
C PHE A 79 -9.98 -6.79 5.62
N ARG A 80 -11.24 -6.77 6.06
CA ARG A 80 -11.57 -6.46 7.45
C ARG A 80 -10.95 -7.47 8.41
N LYS A 81 -11.14 -8.77 8.15
CA LYS A 81 -10.55 -9.83 8.99
C LYS A 81 -9.01 -9.76 9.10
N LEU A 82 -8.34 -9.24 8.07
CA LEU A 82 -6.88 -9.15 8.04
C LEU A 82 -6.33 -8.04 8.96
N GLU A 83 -7.03 -6.92 9.09
CA GLU A 83 -6.47 -5.70 9.69
C GLU A 83 -7.01 -5.39 11.10
N SER A 84 -6.17 -4.73 11.90
CA SER A 84 -6.56 -3.87 13.02
C SER A 84 -6.19 -2.44 12.66
N ASP A 85 -7.11 -1.68 12.05
CA ASP A 85 -6.88 -0.25 11.76
C ASP A 85 -6.95 0.56 13.07
N TRP A 86 -6.01 1.47 13.31
CA TRP A 86 -5.96 2.29 14.52
C TRP A 86 -6.60 3.66 14.34
N ASN A 87 -6.81 4.09 13.10
CA ASN A 87 -7.32 5.42 12.77
C ASN A 87 -8.79 5.40 12.36
N PHE A 88 -9.25 4.31 11.73
CA PHE A 88 -10.62 4.21 11.23
C PHE A 88 -11.35 3.01 11.84
N ARG A 89 -12.68 3.15 11.92
CA ARG A 89 -13.64 2.13 12.35
C ARG A 89 -14.83 2.17 11.40
N GLY A 90 -15.60 1.10 11.37
CA GLY A 90 -16.84 1.02 10.61
C GLY A 90 -16.82 -0.08 9.55
N ASP A 91 -17.74 0.01 8.60
CA ASP A 91 -18.09 -1.11 7.73
C ASP A 91 -16.99 -1.52 6.74
N CYS A 92 -16.00 -0.66 6.52
CA CYS A 92 -14.87 -0.91 5.63
C CYS A 92 -13.61 -1.40 6.35
N HIS A 93 -13.58 -1.41 7.68
CA HIS A 93 -12.37 -1.70 8.46
C HIS A 93 -12.52 -2.84 9.45
N GLY A 94 -11.39 -3.49 9.74
CA GLY A 94 -11.24 -4.41 10.87
C GLY A 94 -10.54 -3.74 12.04
N ASP A 95 -10.82 -4.22 13.25
CA ASP A 95 -10.19 -3.75 14.48
C ASP A 95 -9.57 -4.86 15.33
N ASP A 96 -9.72 -6.13 14.94
CA ASP A 96 -9.24 -7.32 15.66
C ASP A 96 -8.32 -8.24 14.82
N GLY A 97 -8.00 -7.84 13.60
CA GLY A 97 -7.15 -8.61 12.69
C GLY A 97 -5.67 -8.61 13.08
N PRO A 98 -4.89 -9.58 12.58
CA PRO A 98 -3.49 -9.73 12.97
C PRO A 98 -2.55 -8.63 12.43
N MET A 99 -2.99 -7.81 11.48
CA MET A 99 -2.15 -6.79 10.85
C MET A 99 -2.50 -5.39 11.37
N PRO A 100 -1.68 -4.78 12.25
CA PRO A 100 -1.93 -3.41 12.68
C PRO A 100 -1.72 -2.44 11.51
N VAL A 101 -2.72 -1.59 11.27
CA VAL A 101 -2.67 -0.54 10.25
C VAL A 101 -2.82 0.80 10.94
N ARG A 102 -1.88 1.71 10.65
CA ARG A 102 -1.90 3.08 11.16
C ARG A 102 -1.42 4.03 10.09
N ARG A 103 -1.70 5.31 10.26
CA ARG A 103 -1.26 6.41 9.41
C ARG A 103 -0.38 7.35 10.23
N VAL A 104 0.49 8.08 9.56
CA VAL A 104 1.24 9.16 10.21
C VAL A 104 0.32 10.37 10.32
N GLU A 105 0.10 10.83 11.54
CA GLU A 105 -0.73 12.00 11.82
C GLU A 105 -0.20 13.23 11.07
N ARG A 106 -1.10 14.06 10.56
CA ARG A 106 -0.73 15.27 9.78
C ARG A 106 0.19 16.20 10.56
N ALA A 107 -0.01 16.30 11.87
CA ALA A 107 0.82 17.12 12.74
C ALA A 107 2.29 16.67 12.76
N SER A 108 2.56 15.39 12.44
CA SER A 108 3.90 14.81 12.38
C SER A 108 4.46 14.75 10.96
N TRP A 109 3.78 15.31 9.96
CA TRP A 109 4.28 15.29 8.59
C TRP A 109 5.53 16.17 8.43
N PRO A 110 6.53 15.72 7.66
CA PRO A 110 7.69 16.54 7.36
C PRO A 110 7.30 17.75 6.51
N PRO A 111 8.08 18.85 6.53
CA PRO A 111 7.76 20.07 5.78
C PRO A 111 7.51 19.85 4.29
N LEU A 112 8.27 18.93 3.66
CA LEU A 112 8.09 18.57 2.25
C LEU A 112 6.71 17.95 1.99
N ALA A 113 6.27 17.01 2.82
CA ALA A 113 4.96 16.38 2.69
C ALA A 113 3.82 17.40 2.80
N THR A 114 3.93 18.29 3.79
CA THR A 114 2.97 19.38 4.01
C THR A 114 2.94 20.34 2.82
N ALA A 115 4.09 20.70 2.25
CA ALA A 115 4.16 21.54 1.07
C ALA A 115 3.53 20.89 -0.17
N VAL A 116 3.81 19.59 -0.40
CA VAL A 116 3.21 18.82 -1.50
C VAL A 116 1.70 18.72 -1.34
N ALA A 117 1.20 18.45 -0.13
CA ALA A 117 -0.25 18.37 0.12
C ALA A 117 -0.94 19.72 -0.11
N ARG A 118 -0.33 20.84 0.32
CA ARG A 118 -0.84 22.19 0.05
C ARG A 118 -0.89 22.49 -1.46
N PHE A 119 0.15 22.14 -2.19
CA PHE A 119 0.19 22.32 -3.64
C PHE A 119 -0.84 21.44 -4.36
N ALA A 120 -1.01 20.19 -3.94
CA ALA A 120 -2.06 19.32 -4.48
C ALA A 120 -3.45 19.94 -4.29
N GLY A 121 -3.72 20.49 -3.09
CA GLY A 121 -4.95 21.21 -2.82
C GLY A 121 -5.16 22.45 -3.70
N SER A 122 -4.11 23.20 -4.04
CA SER A 122 -4.21 24.33 -4.98
C SER A 122 -4.41 23.90 -6.44
N ARG A 123 -4.28 22.60 -6.73
CA ARG A 123 -4.62 21.97 -8.01
C ARG A 123 -5.95 21.23 -7.98
N GLU A 124 -6.80 21.53 -7.00
CA GLU A 124 -8.13 20.92 -6.82
C GLU A 124 -8.08 19.40 -6.57
N LEU A 125 -6.91 18.87 -6.20
CA LEU A 125 -6.79 17.49 -5.72
C LEU A 125 -7.15 17.48 -4.24
N ALA A 126 -8.40 17.10 -3.97
CA ALA A 126 -8.89 16.94 -2.61
C ALA A 126 -8.02 15.93 -1.85
N PHE A 127 -7.85 16.20 -0.55
CA PHE A 127 -7.23 15.23 0.33
C PHE A 127 -8.26 14.20 0.77
N VAL A 128 -7.92 12.91 0.68
CA VAL A 128 -8.72 11.80 1.22
C VAL A 128 -8.06 11.26 2.48
N GLU A 129 -8.83 11.25 3.57
CA GLU A 129 -8.37 10.77 4.88
C GLU A 129 -8.23 9.26 4.93
N ASP A 130 -9.13 8.57 4.25
CA ASP A 130 -9.08 7.12 4.13
C ASP A 130 -9.28 6.64 2.70
N MET A 131 -8.18 6.26 2.05
CA MET A 131 -8.21 5.71 0.70
C MET A 131 -8.74 4.28 0.63
N ASN A 132 -8.91 3.59 1.77
CA ASN A 132 -9.41 2.22 1.79
C ASN A 132 -10.95 2.15 1.89
N ALA A 133 -11.63 3.26 2.24
CA ALA A 133 -13.09 3.40 2.16
C ALA A 133 -13.56 4.47 1.16
N ASP A 134 -12.81 5.56 0.99
CA ASP A 134 -13.15 6.62 0.03
C ASP A 134 -12.41 6.42 -1.29
N LEU A 135 -13.10 5.83 -2.24
CA LEU A 135 -12.57 5.42 -3.54
C LEU A 135 -12.58 6.54 -4.60
N ARG A 136 -12.81 7.81 -4.20
CA ARG A 136 -12.74 8.94 -5.12
C ARG A 136 -11.31 9.19 -5.61
N LYS A 137 -11.16 9.70 -6.83
CA LYS A 137 -9.86 10.16 -7.35
C LYS A 137 -9.38 11.36 -6.54
N ALA A 138 -8.36 11.17 -5.72
CA ALA A 138 -7.88 12.15 -4.76
C ALA A 138 -6.41 11.90 -4.36
N ALA A 139 -5.83 12.81 -3.58
CA ALA A 139 -4.49 12.65 -3.02
C ALA A 139 -4.57 12.21 -1.54
N CYS A 140 -3.63 11.39 -1.09
CA CYS A 140 -3.38 11.17 0.33
C CYS A 140 -1.87 11.20 0.60
N TRP A 141 -1.53 11.14 1.89
CA TRP A 141 -0.17 10.93 2.32
C TRP A 141 0.01 9.48 2.74
N VAL A 142 0.93 8.80 2.06
CA VAL A 142 1.39 7.47 2.45
C VAL A 142 2.79 7.65 3.00
N SER A 143 2.93 7.61 4.32
CA SER A 143 4.23 7.43 4.97
C SER A 143 4.24 6.04 5.59
N PRO A 144 5.40 5.35 5.58
CA PRO A 144 5.56 4.16 6.38
C PRO A 144 5.14 4.47 7.82
N ALA A 145 4.04 3.87 8.28
CA ALA A 145 3.51 4.12 9.60
C ALA A 145 4.07 3.07 10.56
N CYS A 146 4.38 3.52 11.77
CA CYS A 146 5.51 3.04 12.54
C CYS A 146 5.06 2.32 13.83
N ALA A 147 4.48 1.12 13.84
CA ALA A 147 4.04 0.37 15.05
C ALA A 147 4.35 1.04 16.41
#